data_AF-A0A845BGU8-F1
#
_entry.id   AF-A0A845BGU8-F1
#
_cell.length_a   1.000
_cell.length_b   1.000
_cell.length_c   1.000
_cell.angle_alpha   90.00
_cell.angle_beta   90.00
_cell.angle_gamma   90.00
#
_symmetry.space_group_name_H-M   'P 1'
#
loop_
_entity.id
_entity.type
_entity.pdbx_description
1 polymer ?
#
loop_
_entity_poly.entity_id
_entity_poly.type
_entity_poly.pdbx_seq_one_letter_code
_entity_poly.pdbx_strand_id
1 'polypeptide(L)'
;MNGPLRAVQPTGGATAGARVNERDDFNERLRKARHRQGLDQNARGADGEGQGGLPASALRIGLRAGVEVVSALIAGAGIGWLIDRWLGTFPWLFMLFFAIGGVAGVLNVYRLFTPRKGARK
;
A
#
# COMPACT_ATOMS: atom_id res chain seq x y z
N MET A 1 46.26 38.16 37.91
CA MET A 1 46.18 38.11 36.44
C MET A 1 45.33 36.92 36.06
N ASN A 2 44.05 37.11 35.71
CA ASN A 2 43.20 36.09 35.08
C ASN A 2 42.23 36.84 34.15
N GLY A 3 42.44 36.75 32.84
CA GLY A 3 41.57 37.31 31.81
C GLY A 3 40.89 36.19 31.01
N PRO A 4 39.67 36.41 30.48
CA PRO A 4 38.67 35.38 30.26
C PRO A 4 38.83 34.58 28.96
N LEU A 5 38.37 33.33 29.02
CA LEU A 5 38.23 32.40 27.90
C LEU A 5 37.25 32.98 26.85
N ARG A 6 37.76 33.32 25.67
CA ARG A 6 36.93 33.69 24.50
C ARG A 6 36.28 32.42 23.94
N ALA A 7 34.96 32.31 24.15
CA ALA A 7 34.11 31.29 23.57
C ALA A 7 34.08 31.41 22.04
N VAL A 8 34.32 30.28 21.37
CA VAL A 8 33.98 30.04 19.98
C VAL A 8 32.46 30.15 19.82
N GLN A 9 31.99 31.06 18.98
CA GLN A 9 30.59 31.15 18.57
C GLN A 9 30.45 30.52 17.18
N PRO A 10 29.82 29.34 17.04
CA PRO A 10 29.41 28.84 15.73
C PRO A 10 28.18 29.62 15.25
N THR A 11 28.33 30.35 14.14
CA THR A 11 27.22 30.98 13.41
C THR A 11 26.38 29.88 12.75
N GLY A 12 25.34 29.39 13.44
CA GLY A 12 24.49 28.31 12.91
C GLY A 12 23.01 28.36 13.27
N GLY A 13 22.54 29.37 14.03
CA GLY A 13 21.20 29.32 14.64
C GLY A 13 20.05 29.93 13.83
N ALA A 14 20.22 31.11 13.23
CA ALA A 14 19.07 31.92 12.78
C ALA A 14 18.49 31.53 11.41
N THR A 15 19.31 31.10 10.47
CA THR A 15 18.87 30.79 9.08
C THR A 15 18.27 29.38 8.94
N ALA A 16 18.56 28.48 9.88
CA ALA A 16 18.02 27.13 9.89
C ALA A 16 16.53 27.12 10.26
N GLY A 17 16.12 27.92 11.24
CA GLY A 17 14.72 27.95 11.71
C GLY A 17 13.73 28.43 10.66
N ALA A 18 14.03 29.52 9.95
CA ALA A 18 13.13 30.07 8.94
C ALA A 18 12.92 29.14 7.73
N ARG A 19 13.96 28.42 7.30
CA ARG A 19 13.85 27.46 6.18
C ARG A 19 13.17 26.15 6.55
N VAL A 20 13.16 25.78 7.83
CA VAL A 20 12.47 24.56 8.32
C VAL A 20 10.97 24.81 8.32
N ASN A 21 10.52 25.94 8.87
CA ASN A 21 9.10 26.29 8.91
C ASN A 21 8.45 26.31 7.51
N GLU A 22 9.11 26.91 6.51
CA GLU A 22 8.57 26.97 5.15
C GLU A 22 8.53 25.58 4.44
N ARG A 23 9.42 24.65 4.82
CA ARG A 23 9.38 23.26 4.34
C ARG A 23 8.27 22.46 4.99
N ASP A 24 7.99 22.73 6.27
CA ASP A 24 6.95 22.05 7.02
C ASP A 24 5.56 22.47 6.53
N ASP A 25 5.33 23.76 6.33
CA ASP A 25 4.08 24.29 5.73
C ASP A 25 3.84 23.73 4.32
N PHE A 26 4.91 23.62 3.51
CA PHE A 26 4.83 23.05 2.18
C PHE A 26 4.52 21.54 2.21
N ASN A 27 5.18 20.78 3.09
CA ASN A 27 4.93 19.35 3.29
C ASN A 27 3.52 19.06 3.81
N GLU A 28 2.99 19.94 4.65
CA GLU A 28 1.66 19.83 5.20
C GLU A 28 0.59 20.06 4.12
N ARG A 29 0.80 21.07 3.25
CA ARG A 29 -0.08 21.31 2.09
C ARG A 29 -0.01 20.16 1.07
N LEU A 30 1.17 19.58 0.86
CA LEU A 30 1.34 18.37 0.03
C LEU A 30 0.66 17.14 0.62
N ARG A 31 0.76 16.89 1.93
CA ARG A 31 0.03 15.82 2.63
C ARG A 31 -1.47 16.02 2.53
N LYS A 32 -1.96 17.26 2.67
CA LYS A 32 -3.39 17.58 2.58
C LYS A 32 -3.94 17.37 1.16
N ALA A 33 -3.15 17.67 0.13
CA ALA A 33 -3.49 17.35 -1.26
C ALA A 33 -3.47 15.83 -1.54
N ARG A 34 -2.48 15.10 -1.00
CA ARG A 34 -2.30 13.64 -1.09
C ARG A 34 -3.44 12.86 -0.40
N HIS A 35 -3.92 13.39 0.72
CA HIS A 35 -5.04 12.84 1.47
C HIS A 35 -6.37 12.94 0.71
N ARG A 36 -6.58 14.03 -0.05
CA ARG A 36 -7.78 14.18 -0.91
C ARG A 36 -7.77 13.24 -2.13
N GLN A 37 -6.60 12.74 -2.52
CA GLN A 37 -6.41 11.83 -3.65
C GLN A 37 -6.18 10.36 -3.24
N GLY A 38 -6.27 10.03 -1.94
CA GLY A 38 -6.07 8.67 -1.43
C GLY A 38 -4.62 8.14 -1.52
N LEU A 39 -3.65 9.02 -1.82
CA LEU A 39 -2.27 8.66 -2.14
C LEU A 39 -1.37 8.45 -0.90
N ASP A 40 -1.84 8.75 0.31
CA ASP A 40 -1.10 8.49 1.55
C ASP A 40 -1.00 6.99 1.87
N GLN A 41 -1.87 6.15 1.30
CA GLN A 41 -1.72 4.69 1.34
C GLN A 41 -0.64 4.18 0.36
N ASN A 42 -0.24 4.99 -0.64
CA ASN A 42 0.66 4.61 -1.74
C ASN A 42 2.06 5.27 -1.71
N ALA A 43 2.33 6.16 -0.73
CA ALA A 43 3.53 7.01 -0.75
C ALA A 43 4.77 6.46 -0.04
N ARG A 44 4.65 5.47 0.85
CA ARG A 44 5.78 4.87 1.59
C ARG A 44 6.64 3.92 0.75
N GLY A 45 6.71 4.17 -0.56
CA GLY A 45 7.27 3.25 -1.52
C GLY A 45 8.35 3.82 -2.42
N ALA A 46 8.74 5.07 -2.22
CA ALA A 46 9.58 5.82 -3.16
C ALA A 46 11.09 5.67 -2.94
N ASP A 47 11.55 4.85 -1.98
CA ASP A 47 12.93 4.96 -1.49
C ASP A 47 13.81 3.78 -1.97
N GLY A 48 13.63 3.32 -3.21
CA GLY A 48 14.40 2.22 -3.79
C GLY A 48 14.63 2.38 -5.29
N GLU A 49 15.67 3.13 -5.64
CA GLU A 49 16.20 3.28 -6.99
C GLU A 49 16.81 1.96 -7.48
N GLY A 50 16.49 1.55 -8.72
CA GLY A 50 17.03 0.35 -9.35
C GLY A 50 16.46 0.10 -10.76
N GLN A 51 17.13 0.70 -11.75
CA GLN A 51 17.25 0.34 -13.17
C GLN A 51 16.23 -0.66 -13.77
N GLY A 52 15.36 -0.19 -14.69
CA GLY A 52 14.64 -1.03 -15.67
C GLY A 52 13.44 -1.85 -15.18
N GLY A 53 13.02 -1.70 -13.92
CA GLY A 53 11.87 -2.42 -13.35
C GLY A 53 10.51 -1.77 -13.59
N LEU A 54 9.45 -2.60 -13.64
CA LEU A 54 8.05 -2.17 -13.60
C LEU A 54 7.83 -1.10 -12.52
N PRO A 55 7.03 -0.05 -12.77
CA PRO A 55 6.85 1.03 -11.80
C PRO A 55 6.42 0.44 -10.44
N ALA A 56 7.12 0.82 -9.38
CA ALA A 56 6.96 0.20 -8.05
C ALA A 56 5.52 0.29 -7.51
N SER A 57 4.70 1.20 -8.05
CA SER A 57 3.25 1.30 -7.83
C SER A 57 2.47 0.19 -8.56
N ALA A 58 2.75 -0.08 -9.83
CA ALA A 58 2.11 -1.17 -10.59
C ALA A 58 2.49 -2.54 -10.02
N LEU A 59 3.75 -2.73 -9.62
CA LEU A 59 4.16 -3.95 -8.94
C LEU A 59 3.42 -4.13 -7.62
N ARG A 60 3.28 -3.07 -6.80
CA ARG A 60 2.49 -3.12 -5.56
C ARG A 60 1.02 -3.45 -5.78
N ILE A 61 0.40 -2.81 -6.78
CA ILE A 61 -0.99 -3.05 -7.14
C ILE A 61 -1.18 -4.48 -7.65
N GLY A 62 -0.28 -4.96 -8.50
CA GLY A 62 -0.29 -6.32 -9.03
C GLY A 62 -0.05 -7.39 -7.95
N LEU A 63 0.90 -7.16 -7.05
CA LEU A 63 1.15 -8.03 -5.90
C LEU A 63 -0.07 -8.11 -4.98
N ARG A 64 -0.70 -6.97 -4.68
CA ARG A 64 -1.93 -6.95 -3.87
C ARG A 64 -3.05 -7.73 -4.55
N ALA A 65 -3.30 -7.49 -5.83
CA ALA A 65 -4.30 -8.23 -6.59
C ALA A 65 -3.99 -9.74 -6.63
N GLY A 66 -2.71 -10.10 -6.81
CA GLY A 66 -2.25 -11.47 -6.76
C GLY A 66 -2.52 -12.13 -5.41
N VAL A 67 -2.21 -11.45 -4.31
CA VAL A 67 -2.48 -11.93 -2.95
C VAL A 67 -3.98 -12.06 -2.70
N GLU A 68 -4.81 -11.15 -3.19
CA GLU A 68 -6.28 -11.25 -3.08
C GLU A 68 -6.81 -12.51 -3.79
N VAL A 69 -6.31 -12.83 -4.99
CA VAL A 69 -6.72 -14.05 -5.72
C VAL A 69 -6.17 -15.31 -5.04
N VAL A 70 -4.88 -15.34 -4.68
CA VAL A 70 -4.24 -16.51 -4.07
C VAL A 70 -4.86 -16.81 -2.71
N SER A 71 -5.14 -15.79 -1.89
CA SER A 71 -5.80 -15.97 -0.60
C SER A 71 -7.22 -16.53 -0.74
N ALA A 72 -8.00 -16.05 -1.71
CA ALA A 72 -9.33 -16.58 -2.00
C ALA A 72 -9.28 -18.05 -2.46
N LEU A 73 -8.30 -18.42 -3.28
CA LEU A 73 -8.09 -19.80 -3.72
C LEU A 73 -7.69 -20.71 -2.55
N ILE A 74 -6.74 -20.29 -1.71
CA ILE A 74 -6.31 -21.07 -0.54
C ILE A 74 -7.46 -21.25 0.44
N ALA A 75 -8.26 -20.20 0.69
CA ALA A 75 -9.43 -20.28 1.54
C ALA A 75 -10.48 -21.25 0.98
N GLY A 76 -10.85 -21.12 -0.30
CA GLY A 76 -11.80 -22.03 -0.96
C GLY A 76 -11.31 -23.48 -0.97
N ALA A 77 -10.06 -23.70 -1.33
CA ALA A 77 -9.41 -25.01 -1.31
C ALA A 77 -9.40 -25.63 0.10
N GLY A 78 -9.00 -24.86 1.12
CA GLY A 78 -8.93 -25.33 2.49
C GLY A 78 -10.29 -25.69 3.07
N ILE A 79 -11.29 -24.85 2.83
CA ILE A 79 -12.68 -25.08 3.26
C ILE A 79 -13.26 -26.31 2.54
N GLY A 80 -13.14 -26.36 1.21
CA GLY A 80 -13.65 -27.48 0.42
C GLY A 80 -13.00 -28.81 0.80
N TRP A 81 -11.68 -28.82 1.02
CA TRP A 81 -10.94 -30.01 1.45
C TRP A 81 -11.33 -30.47 2.86
N LEU A 82 -11.50 -29.53 3.80
CA LEU A 82 -11.90 -29.86 5.17
C LEU A 82 -13.29 -30.49 5.21
N ILE A 83 -14.23 -29.94 4.44
CA ILE A 83 -15.59 -30.46 4.36
C ILE A 83 -15.60 -31.82 3.65
N ASP A 84 -14.85 -31.98 2.56
CA ASP A 84 -14.72 -33.28 1.87
C ASP A 84 -14.17 -34.37 2.82
N ARG A 85 -13.19 -34.02 3.66
CA ARG A 85 -12.62 -34.94 4.65
C ARG A 85 -13.63 -35.34 5.73
N TRP A 86 -14.46 -34.40 6.16
CA TRP A 86 -15.49 -34.66 7.17
C TRP A 86 -16.64 -35.51 6.65
N LEU A 87 -17.07 -35.27 5.41
CA LEU A 87 -18.19 -35.97 4.80
C LEU A 87 -17.79 -37.29 4.12
N GLY A 88 -16.48 -37.56 3.97
CA GLY A 88 -15.98 -38.71 3.22
C GLY A 88 -16.35 -38.66 1.74
N THR A 89 -16.67 -37.47 1.22
CA THR A 89 -17.07 -37.28 -0.17
C THR A 89 -15.86 -37.37 -1.10
N PHE A 90 -16.08 -37.88 -2.32
CA PHE A 90 -15.15 -37.61 -3.43
C PHE A 90 -14.96 -36.09 -3.57
N PRO A 91 -13.83 -35.58 -4.11
CA PRO A 91 -13.37 -34.19 -4.02
C PRO A 91 -14.20 -33.17 -4.83
N TRP A 92 -15.51 -33.33 -4.81
CA TRP A 92 -16.51 -32.53 -5.50
C TRP A 92 -16.72 -31.18 -4.80
N LEU A 93 -16.75 -31.13 -3.46
CA LEU A 93 -16.88 -29.85 -2.76
C LEU A 93 -15.58 -29.06 -2.86
N PHE A 94 -14.42 -29.69 -2.78
CA PHE A 94 -13.15 -29.05 -3.07
C PHE A 94 -13.19 -28.35 -4.43
N MET A 95 -13.64 -29.04 -5.48
CA MET A 95 -13.70 -28.49 -6.84
C MET A 95 -14.70 -27.32 -6.95
N LEU A 96 -15.85 -27.42 -6.29
CA LEU A 96 -16.86 -26.36 -6.22
C LEU A 96 -16.35 -25.12 -5.46
N PHE A 97 -15.83 -25.29 -4.25
CA PHE A 97 -15.34 -24.20 -3.42
C PHE A 97 -14.07 -23.56 -4.00
N PHE A 98 -13.21 -24.34 -4.66
CA PHE A 98 -12.07 -23.82 -5.40
C PHE A 98 -12.52 -22.92 -6.56
N ALA A 99 -13.51 -23.36 -7.35
CA ALA A 99 -14.06 -22.56 -8.44
C ALA A 99 -14.70 -21.26 -7.92
N ILE A 100 -15.51 -21.35 -6.86
CA ILE A 100 -16.13 -20.17 -6.22
C ILE A 100 -15.06 -19.22 -5.66
N GLY A 101 -14.04 -19.74 -4.98
CA GLY A 101 -12.93 -18.96 -4.46
C GLY A 101 -12.16 -18.23 -5.56
N GLY A 102 -11.91 -18.91 -6.69
CA GLY A 102 -11.29 -18.31 -7.87
C GLY A 102 -12.13 -17.19 -8.48
N VAL A 103 -13.43 -17.44 -8.69
CA VAL A 103 -14.36 -16.42 -9.22
C VAL A 103 -14.45 -15.22 -8.27
N ALA A 104 -14.57 -15.46 -6.97
CA ALA A 104 -14.61 -14.39 -5.97
C ALA A 104 -13.32 -13.56 -5.96
N GLY A 105 -12.15 -14.20 -6.04
CA GLY A 105 -10.86 -13.54 -6.12
C GLY A 105 -10.74 -12.65 -7.34
N VAL A 106 -11.11 -13.16 -8.52
CA VAL A 106 -11.08 -12.39 -9.77
C VAL A 106 -12.07 -11.23 -9.73
N LEU A 107 -13.28 -11.43 -9.22
CA LEU A 107 -14.28 -10.37 -9.07
C LEU A 107 -13.84 -9.27 -8.11
N ASN A 108 -13.14 -9.61 -7.02
CA ASN A 108 -12.61 -8.64 -6.08
C ASN A 108 -11.55 -7.74 -6.74
N VAL A 109 -10.64 -8.36 -7.50
CA VAL A 109 -9.65 -7.65 -8.30
C VAL A 109 -10.33 -6.76 -9.35
N TYR A 110 -11.30 -7.29 -10.10
CA TYR A 110 -12.02 -6.52 -11.11
C TYR A 110 -12.70 -5.26 -10.52
N ARG A 111 -13.24 -5.38 -9.31
CA ARG A 111 -13.83 -4.26 -8.56
C ARG A 111 -12.79 -3.22 -8.15
N LEU A 112 -11.58 -3.65 -7.78
CA LEU A 112 -10.46 -2.76 -7.47
C LEU A 112 -10.06 -1.92 -8.69
N PHE A 113 -10.16 -2.50 -9.89
CA PHE A 113 -9.78 -1.86 -11.15
C PHE A 113 -10.93 -1.17 -11.90
N THR A 114 -12.18 -1.29 -11.45
CA THR A 114 -13.32 -0.63 -12.08
C THR A 114 -13.53 0.75 -11.45
N PRO A 115 -13.08 1.85 -12.08
CA PRO A 115 -13.45 3.19 -11.62
C PRO A 115 -14.96 3.32 -11.69
N ARG A 116 -15.59 3.63 -10.56
CA ARG A 116 -17.03 3.86 -10.46
C ARG A 116 -17.38 5.05 -11.37
N LYS A 117 -17.83 4.80 -12.60
CA LYS A 117 -18.41 5.83 -13.44
C LYS A 117 -19.79 6.18 -12.88
N GLY A 118 -19.91 7.39 -12.32
CA GLY A 118 -21.18 8.09 -12.23
C GLY A 118 -21.64 8.47 -10.82
N ALA A 119 -21.58 9.77 -10.54
CA ALA A 119 -22.67 10.54 -9.94
C ALA A 119 -22.38 12.04 -10.10
N ARG A 120 -22.52 12.55 -11.34
CA ARG A 120 -22.80 13.98 -11.59
C ARG A 120 -23.86 14.03 -12.68
N LYS A 121 -25.10 14.27 -12.28
CA LYS A 121 -26.08 15.00 -13.08
C LYS A 121 -26.21 16.38 -12.44
#